data_AF-A0A948Z1Q7-F1
#
_entry.id   AF-A0A948Z1Q7-F1
#
_cell.length_a   1.000
_cell.length_b   1.000
_cell.length_c   1.000
_cell.angle_alpha   90.00
_cell.angle_beta   90.00
_cell.angle_gamma   90.00
#
_symmetry.space_group_name_H-M   'P 1'
#
loop_
_entity.id
_entity.type
_entity.pdbx_description
1 polymer ?
#
loop_
_entity_poly.entity_id
_entity_poly.type
_entity_poly.pdbx_seq_one_letter_code
_entity_poly.pdbx_strand_id
1 'polypeptide(L)'
;MAELVSMISGKTFKIVNPFFWMTKADIIKLLKDNGGSDYISSTVSCSRTFDKGVKHDKTHCGRCSQCIDRRFGFAGASLLELENRGTYAYDFVTDNICPDNDDEFGREERTILVDYLRVALEHLNINVDTFYDNWLDQLTDLVDCIEGSSDENKIERLHNLFERHGSQVRKGILAFQNEYADIMLGTKPSENSLFEILSTRPYLEKPARLVASRISDILKTSVPLAFQSRKPKNENEVQDQIEALLNDETYQLQREYPYVQFALARTVPDFSGNSPSLFIEVKYLRGKISPSQANKELSEDFTKYPNEAFLLVVIYDPERKVKNDMKFSKDFEQIRDCEFCFIR
;
A
#
# COMPACT_ATOMS: atom_id res chain seq x y z
N MET A 1 23.39 -9.19 22.20
CA MET A 1 22.40 -9.82 23.10
C MET A 1 22.83 -11.18 23.64
N ALA A 2 23.21 -12.16 22.79
CA ALA A 2 23.65 -13.48 23.26
C ALA A 2 24.88 -13.44 24.20
N GLU A 3 25.85 -12.57 23.89
CA GLU A 3 27.02 -12.31 24.73
C GLU A 3 26.62 -11.74 26.10
N LEU A 4 25.74 -10.73 26.12
CA LEU A 4 25.22 -10.14 27.36
C LEU A 4 24.53 -11.19 28.24
N VAL A 5 23.67 -12.03 27.66
CA VAL A 5 23.01 -13.12 28.42
C VAL A 5 24.04 -14.13 28.91
N SER A 6 25.07 -14.42 28.12
CA SER A 6 26.15 -15.33 28.53
C SER A 6 26.93 -14.78 29.73
N MET A 7 27.27 -13.49 29.70
CA MET A 7 27.95 -12.81 30.81
C MET A 7 27.10 -12.77 32.08
N ILE A 8 25.81 -12.45 31.97
CA ILE A 8 24.88 -12.39 33.11
C ILE A 8 24.67 -13.78 33.71
N SER A 9 24.49 -14.80 32.87
CA SER A 9 24.18 -16.16 33.33
C SER A 9 25.40 -16.99 33.72
N GLY A 10 26.61 -16.54 33.39
CA GLY A 10 27.86 -17.30 33.56
C GLY A 10 27.90 -18.59 32.74
N LYS A 11 27.04 -18.72 31.72
CA LYS A 11 26.91 -19.90 30.86
C LYS A 11 26.95 -19.49 29.40
N THR A 12 27.46 -20.36 28.53
CA THR A 12 27.38 -20.14 27.08
C THR A 12 25.92 -20.11 26.65
N PHE A 13 25.49 -18.99 26.06
CA PHE A 13 24.14 -18.80 25.54
C PHE A 13 24.19 -18.51 24.04
N LYS A 14 23.35 -19.21 23.25
CA LYS A 14 23.22 -19.01 21.81
C LYS A 14 21.78 -18.64 21.47
N ILE A 15 21.60 -17.56 20.72
CA ILE A 15 20.31 -17.23 20.10
C ILE A 15 20.24 -17.97 18.77
N VAL A 16 19.17 -18.74 18.56
CA VAL A 16 18.93 -19.44 17.30
C VAL A 16 17.59 -19.00 16.74
N ASN A 17 17.57 -18.64 15.47
CA ASN A 17 16.33 -18.45 14.71
C ASN A 17 16.21 -19.54 13.65
N PRO A 18 15.67 -20.72 14.00
CA PRO A 18 15.61 -21.86 13.09
C PRO A 18 14.73 -21.61 11.86
N PHE A 19 13.86 -20.60 11.90
CA PHE A 19 12.89 -20.31 10.85
C PHE A 19 13.25 -19.06 10.03
N PHE A 20 14.44 -18.47 10.21
CA PHE A 20 14.85 -17.23 9.56
C PHE A 20 14.72 -17.29 8.02
N TRP A 21 15.07 -18.44 7.42
CA TRP A 21 15.05 -18.64 5.98
C TRP A 21 13.75 -19.27 5.47
N MET A 22 12.68 -19.22 6.26
CA MET A 22 11.41 -19.87 5.96
C MET A 22 10.30 -18.83 5.83
N THR A 23 9.43 -19.02 4.85
CA THR A 23 8.19 -18.26 4.75
C THR A 23 7.14 -18.85 5.71
N LYS A 24 6.01 -18.15 5.88
CA LYS A 24 4.87 -18.68 6.62
C LYS A 24 4.36 -20.01 6.06
N ALA A 25 4.29 -20.15 4.74
CA ALA A 25 3.86 -21.39 4.10
C ALA A 25 4.88 -22.53 4.30
N ASP A 26 6.19 -22.22 4.33
CA ASP A 26 7.23 -23.21 4.66
C ASP A 26 7.06 -23.71 6.09
N ILE A 27 6.80 -22.81 7.04
CA ILE A 27 6.56 -23.17 8.46
C ILE A 27 5.31 -24.05 8.58
N ILE A 28 4.24 -23.72 7.86
CA ILE A 28 3.00 -24.52 7.87
C ILE A 28 3.23 -25.91 7.29
N LYS A 29 3.98 -26.04 6.19
CA LYS A 29 4.39 -27.35 5.65
C LYS A 29 5.24 -28.13 6.65
N LEU A 30 6.24 -27.49 7.24
CA LEU A 30 7.10 -28.11 8.25
C LEU A 30 6.28 -28.63 9.44
N LEU A 31 5.30 -27.85 9.91
CA LEU A 31 4.40 -28.26 10.98
C LEU A 31 3.61 -29.53 10.59
N LYS A 32 3.02 -29.56 9.39
CA LYS A 32 2.31 -30.74 8.88
C LYS A 32 3.21 -31.96 8.77
N ASP A 33 4.39 -31.79 8.16
CA ASP A 33 5.33 -32.89 7.87
C ASP A 33 5.87 -33.53 9.17
N ASN A 34 5.84 -32.80 10.28
CA ASN A 34 6.22 -33.29 11.61
C ASN A 34 5.02 -33.72 12.47
N GLY A 35 3.83 -33.91 11.87
CA GLY A 35 2.63 -34.37 12.58
C GLY A 35 2.01 -33.32 13.53
N GLY A 36 2.36 -32.05 13.36
CA GLY A 36 1.93 -30.96 14.24
C GLY A 36 0.60 -30.30 13.86
N SER A 37 -0.17 -30.88 12.94
CA SER A 37 -1.43 -30.30 12.45
C SER A 37 -2.44 -30.02 13.57
N ASP A 38 -2.47 -30.85 14.61
CA ASP A 38 -3.40 -30.70 15.74
C ASP A 38 -3.16 -29.39 16.53
N TYR A 39 -1.93 -28.87 16.52
CA TYR A 39 -1.58 -27.60 17.18
C TYR A 39 -2.11 -26.37 16.44
N ILE A 40 -2.54 -26.49 15.17
CA ILE A 40 -3.01 -25.35 14.39
C ILE A 40 -4.17 -24.64 15.10
N SER A 41 -5.10 -25.42 15.66
CA SER A 41 -6.30 -24.94 16.35
C SER A 41 -6.02 -24.25 17.69
N SER A 42 -4.89 -24.55 18.34
CA SER A 42 -4.50 -23.98 19.64
C SER A 42 -3.56 -22.78 19.52
N THR A 43 -3.16 -22.40 18.31
CA THR A 43 -2.30 -21.24 18.06
C THR A 43 -3.12 -19.99 17.72
N VAL A 44 -2.65 -18.84 18.22
CA VAL A 44 -3.21 -17.52 17.87
C VAL A 44 -2.11 -16.69 17.22
N SER A 45 -2.28 -16.33 15.96
CA SER A 45 -1.35 -15.45 15.24
C SER A 45 -1.80 -13.98 15.25
N CYS A 46 -3.08 -13.72 15.54
CA CYS A 46 -3.66 -12.38 15.50
C CYS A 46 -2.84 -11.37 16.33
N SER A 47 -2.53 -10.19 15.79
CA SER A 47 -1.92 -9.09 16.54
C SER A 47 -2.94 -8.19 17.24
N ARG A 48 -4.23 -8.38 16.96
CA ARG A 48 -5.36 -7.61 17.52
C ARG A 48 -6.21 -8.47 18.45
N THR A 49 -5.59 -9.24 19.33
CA THR A 49 -6.27 -10.13 20.29
C THR A 49 -7.08 -9.39 21.36
N PHE A 50 -6.69 -8.14 21.66
CA PHE A 50 -7.36 -7.27 22.63
C PHE A 50 -8.28 -6.24 21.98
N ASP A 51 -8.35 -6.20 20.65
CA ASP A 51 -9.31 -5.38 19.93
C ASP A 51 -10.71 -5.95 20.22
N LYS A 52 -11.40 -5.32 21.18
CA LYS A 52 -12.70 -5.78 21.70
C LYS A 52 -13.84 -5.52 20.71
N GLY A 53 -13.55 -4.85 19.60
CA GLY A 53 -14.42 -4.85 18.45
C GLY A 53 -14.34 -6.21 17.75
N VAL A 54 -15.51 -6.82 17.58
CA VAL A 54 -15.80 -7.93 16.65
C VAL A 54 -15.80 -9.32 17.29
N LYS A 55 -17.02 -9.77 17.64
CA LYS A 55 -17.41 -11.16 17.94
C LYS A 55 -16.49 -11.87 18.96
N HIS A 56 -16.79 -11.68 20.24
CA HIS A 56 -16.04 -12.22 21.39
C HIS A 56 -15.79 -13.75 21.40
N ASP A 57 -16.42 -14.50 20.50
CA ASP A 57 -16.22 -15.94 20.31
C ASP A 57 -15.10 -16.28 19.31
N LYS A 58 -14.44 -15.28 18.71
CA LYS A 58 -13.41 -15.46 17.67
C LYS A 58 -12.01 -15.27 18.23
N THR A 59 -11.08 -16.10 17.77
CA THR A 59 -9.66 -16.03 18.18
C THR A 59 -8.82 -15.17 17.26
N HIS A 60 -9.32 -14.87 16.06
CA HIS A 60 -8.63 -14.09 15.05
C HIS A 60 -9.54 -12.99 14.49
N CYS A 61 -9.03 -11.78 14.30
CA CYS A 61 -9.81 -10.70 13.68
C CYS A 61 -10.04 -10.94 12.18
N GLY A 62 -9.08 -11.58 11.50
CA GLY A 62 -9.16 -11.88 10.06
C GLY A 62 -8.72 -10.76 9.13
N ARG A 63 -8.35 -9.59 9.66
CA ARG A 63 -7.98 -8.40 8.87
C ARG A 63 -6.63 -7.77 9.19
N CYS A 64 -5.98 -8.14 10.31
CA CYS A 64 -4.62 -7.68 10.61
C CYS A 64 -3.56 -8.39 9.74
N SER A 65 -2.38 -7.80 9.62
CA SER A 65 -1.25 -8.36 8.84
C SER A 65 -0.94 -9.81 9.20
N GLN A 66 -0.96 -10.16 10.48
CA GLN A 66 -0.69 -11.53 10.94
C GLN A 66 -1.78 -12.54 10.54
N CYS A 67 -3.04 -12.11 10.51
CA CYS A 67 -4.14 -12.95 10.04
C CYS A 67 -4.06 -13.15 8.52
N ILE A 68 -3.76 -12.09 7.78
CA ILE A 68 -3.59 -12.14 6.31
C ILE A 68 -2.44 -13.10 5.96
N ASP A 69 -1.25 -12.90 6.53
CA ASP A 69 -0.09 -13.77 6.31
C ASP A 69 -0.36 -15.24 6.70
N ARG A 70 -1.04 -15.47 7.83
CA ARG A 70 -1.45 -16.83 8.24
C ARG A 70 -2.29 -17.53 7.17
N ARG A 71 -3.36 -16.88 6.68
CA ARG A 71 -4.26 -17.48 5.69
C ARG A 71 -3.58 -17.67 4.35
N PHE A 72 -2.80 -16.70 3.88
CA PHE A 72 -1.98 -16.87 2.68
C PHE A 72 -0.93 -17.97 2.85
N GLY A 73 -0.36 -18.14 4.04
CA GLY A 73 0.54 -19.23 4.37
C GLY A 73 -0.12 -20.60 4.19
N PHE A 74 -1.33 -20.79 4.73
CA PHE A 74 -2.10 -22.03 4.54
C PHE A 74 -2.46 -22.26 3.07
N ALA A 75 -2.96 -21.23 2.39
CA ALA A 75 -3.33 -21.30 0.99
C ALA A 75 -2.12 -21.60 0.08
N GLY A 76 -0.99 -20.91 0.26
CA GLY A 76 0.26 -21.13 -0.46
C GLY A 76 0.88 -22.51 -0.17
N ALA A 77 0.66 -23.04 1.03
CA ALA A 77 1.04 -24.40 1.38
C ALA A 77 0.14 -25.49 0.75
N SER A 78 -0.99 -25.13 0.12
CA SER A 78 -2.06 -26.06 -0.27
C SER A 78 -2.64 -26.83 0.91
N LEU A 79 -2.88 -26.13 2.02
CA LEU A 79 -3.39 -26.69 3.27
C LEU A 79 -4.54 -25.85 3.85
N LEU A 80 -5.29 -25.16 2.99
CA LEU A 80 -6.38 -24.28 3.40
C LEU A 80 -7.49 -25.05 4.15
N GLU A 81 -7.64 -26.34 3.87
CA GLU A 81 -8.57 -27.25 4.54
C GLU A 81 -8.23 -27.52 6.01
N LEU A 82 -6.96 -27.32 6.41
CA LEU A 82 -6.55 -27.44 7.81
C LEU A 82 -6.91 -26.20 8.62
N GLU A 83 -7.34 -25.12 7.97
CA GLU A 83 -7.74 -23.90 8.61
C GLU A 83 -9.26 -23.85 8.84
N ASN A 84 -9.66 -23.59 10.08
CA ASN A 84 -11.06 -23.37 10.40
C ASN A 84 -11.44 -21.89 10.21
N ARG A 85 -12.15 -21.58 9.12
CA ARG A 85 -12.67 -20.22 8.84
C ARG A 85 -13.52 -19.65 9.97
N GLY A 86 -14.26 -20.49 10.69
CA GLY A 86 -15.13 -20.07 11.78
C GLY A 86 -14.40 -19.46 12.98
N THR A 87 -13.06 -19.51 13.02
CA THR A 87 -12.22 -18.88 14.03
C THR A 87 -11.97 -17.39 13.77
N TYR A 88 -12.22 -16.92 12.55
CA TYR A 88 -12.03 -15.54 12.13
C TYR A 88 -13.31 -14.72 12.30
N ALA A 89 -13.14 -13.47 12.72
CA ALA A 89 -14.24 -12.51 12.87
C ALA A 89 -14.70 -11.93 11.52
N TYR A 90 -13.74 -11.68 10.64
CA TYR A 90 -13.92 -11.32 9.23
C TYR A 90 -13.22 -12.31 8.32
N ASP A 91 -13.85 -12.63 7.19
CA ASP A 91 -13.18 -13.28 6.08
C ASP A 91 -12.71 -12.22 5.08
N PHE A 92 -11.43 -11.84 5.14
CA PHE A 92 -10.91 -10.81 4.23
C PHE A 92 -11.02 -11.13 2.74
N VAL A 93 -11.35 -12.37 2.37
CA VAL A 93 -11.56 -12.74 0.97
C VAL A 93 -12.84 -12.12 0.43
N THR A 94 -13.92 -12.12 1.22
CA THR A 94 -15.27 -11.77 0.77
C THR A 94 -15.93 -10.65 1.57
N ASP A 95 -15.50 -10.44 2.82
CA ASP A 95 -16.08 -9.44 3.69
C ASP A 95 -15.44 -8.07 3.47
N ASN A 96 -16.20 -7.01 3.75
CA ASN A 96 -15.60 -5.69 3.92
C ASN A 96 -14.80 -5.67 5.22
N ILE A 97 -13.48 -5.63 5.12
CA ILE A 97 -12.56 -5.61 6.27
C ILE A 97 -12.42 -4.22 6.91
N CYS A 98 -12.98 -3.21 6.26
CA CYS A 98 -13.03 -1.81 6.69
C CYS A 98 -14.50 -1.33 6.77
N PRO A 99 -15.38 -1.98 7.56
CA PRO A 99 -16.81 -1.70 7.54
C PRO A 99 -17.18 -0.35 8.16
N ASP A 100 -16.35 0.16 9.06
CA ASP A 100 -16.58 1.41 9.78
C ASP A 100 -15.70 2.51 9.17
N ASN A 101 -16.25 3.30 8.24
CA ASN A 101 -15.56 4.44 7.63
C ASN A 101 -15.25 5.58 8.62
N ASP A 102 -15.91 5.59 9.78
CA ASP A 102 -15.70 6.52 10.89
C ASP A 102 -14.69 5.99 11.92
N ASP A 103 -14.19 4.76 11.77
CA ASP A 103 -13.15 4.21 12.63
C ASP A 103 -11.78 4.65 12.11
N GLU A 104 -11.07 5.42 12.92
CA GLU A 104 -9.69 5.87 12.71
C GLU A 104 -8.73 4.70 12.39
N PHE A 105 -9.12 3.46 12.73
CA PHE A 105 -8.38 2.23 12.45
C PHE A 105 -8.71 1.55 11.12
N GLY A 106 -9.89 1.77 10.53
CA GLY A 106 -10.41 0.95 9.43
C GLY A 106 -9.70 1.08 8.08
N ARG A 107 -8.94 2.15 7.83
CA ARG A 107 -8.21 2.31 6.54
C ARG A 107 -6.87 1.58 6.50
N GLU A 108 -6.34 1.19 7.65
CA GLU A 108 -5.05 0.52 7.74
C GLU A 108 -5.09 -0.91 7.16
N GLU A 109 -6.16 -1.66 7.39
CA GLU A 109 -6.25 -3.07 6.96
C GLU A 109 -6.30 -3.22 5.45
N ARG A 110 -6.98 -2.29 4.76
CA ARG A 110 -6.97 -2.24 3.30
C ARG A 110 -5.56 -2.00 2.78
N THR A 111 -4.86 -0.99 3.31
CA THR A 111 -3.46 -0.70 2.94
C THR A 111 -2.57 -1.91 3.19
N ILE A 112 -2.67 -2.53 4.37
CA ILE A 112 -1.91 -3.75 4.70
C ILE A 112 -2.13 -4.83 3.63
N LEU A 113 -3.37 -5.09 3.24
CA LEU A 113 -3.66 -6.13 2.25
C LEU A 113 -3.12 -5.76 0.85
N VAL A 114 -3.25 -4.49 0.44
CA VAL A 114 -2.69 -4.01 -0.84
C VAL A 114 -1.17 -4.12 -0.84
N ASP A 115 -0.51 -3.65 0.20
CA ASP A 115 0.95 -3.64 0.27
C ASP A 115 1.52 -5.05 0.43
N TYR A 116 0.82 -5.92 1.16
CA TYR A 116 1.15 -7.34 1.22
C TYR A 116 1.15 -7.99 -0.17
N LEU A 117 0.11 -7.73 -0.99
CA LEU A 117 0.04 -8.22 -2.37
C LEU A 117 1.09 -7.58 -3.26
N ARG A 118 1.28 -6.25 -3.15
CA ARG A 118 2.26 -5.47 -3.93
C ARG A 118 3.66 -6.04 -3.74
N VAL A 119 4.14 -6.07 -2.49
CA VAL A 119 5.47 -6.58 -2.17
C VAL A 119 5.60 -8.04 -2.63
N ALA A 120 4.64 -8.91 -2.31
CA ALA A 120 4.74 -10.31 -2.71
C ALA A 120 4.81 -10.50 -4.25
N LEU A 121 4.00 -9.76 -5.01
CA LEU A 121 3.89 -9.95 -6.46
C LEU A 121 4.98 -9.22 -7.26
N GLU A 122 5.48 -8.08 -6.78
CA GLU A 122 6.62 -7.36 -7.38
C GLU A 122 7.87 -8.24 -7.42
N HIS A 123 8.09 -9.06 -6.38
CA HIS A 123 9.30 -9.88 -6.25
C HIS A 123 9.28 -11.19 -7.06
N LEU A 124 8.20 -11.48 -7.79
CA LEU A 124 8.09 -12.71 -8.57
C LEU A 124 8.98 -12.78 -9.80
N ASN A 125 9.39 -11.64 -10.35
CA ASN A 125 10.08 -11.59 -11.65
C ASN A 125 11.20 -10.54 -11.70
N ILE A 126 11.70 -10.08 -10.55
CA ILE A 126 12.86 -9.19 -10.50
C ILE A 126 14.13 -10.04 -10.33
N ASN A 127 15.21 -9.62 -10.98
CA ASN A 127 16.53 -10.22 -10.75
C ASN A 127 17.15 -9.70 -9.45
N VAL A 128 18.23 -10.33 -9.00
CA VAL A 128 18.91 -9.99 -7.74
C VAL A 128 19.45 -8.55 -7.74
N ASP A 129 19.92 -8.05 -8.88
CA ASP A 129 20.46 -6.68 -8.99
C ASP A 129 19.35 -5.64 -8.79
N THR A 130 18.21 -5.82 -9.45
CA THR A 130 17.03 -4.95 -9.27
C THR A 130 16.47 -5.05 -7.86
N PHE A 131 16.49 -6.24 -7.25
CA PHE A 131 16.10 -6.41 -5.85
C PHE A 131 17.04 -5.63 -4.91
N TYR A 132 18.34 -5.70 -5.15
CA TYR A 132 19.34 -4.97 -4.38
C TYR A 132 19.16 -3.47 -4.51
N ASP A 133 19.02 -2.94 -5.74
CA ASP A 133 18.83 -1.52 -5.98
C ASP A 133 17.54 -0.98 -5.32
N ASN A 134 16.45 -1.75 -5.40
CA ASN A 134 15.16 -1.35 -4.82
C ASN A 134 15.13 -1.35 -3.29
N TRP A 135 16.01 -2.14 -2.65
CA TRP A 135 16.02 -2.35 -1.19
C TRP A 135 17.38 -2.02 -0.56
N LEU A 136 18.20 -1.22 -1.23
CA LEU A 136 19.60 -0.95 -0.84
C LEU A 136 19.71 -0.51 0.62
N ASP A 137 18.89 0.45 1.01
CA ASP A 137 18.90 1.01 2.38
C ASP A 137 18.58 -0.08 3.42
N GLN A 138 17.55 -0.90 3.18
CA GLN A 138 17.13 -1.95 4.11
C GLN A 138 18.10 -3.14 4.14
N LEU A 139 18.65 -3.51 2.98
CA LEU A 139 19.59 -4.63 2.87
C LEU A 139 20.92 -4.30 3.56
N THR A 140 21.39 -3.06 3.45
CA THR A 140 22.64 -2.63 4.08
C THR A 140 22.60 -2.84 5.60
N ASP A 141 21.48 -2.47 6.25
CA ASP A 141 21.31 -2.68 7.69
C ASP A 141 21.15 -4.17 8.07
N LEU A 142 20.49 -4.94 7.22
CA LEU A 142 20.13 -6.34 7.52
C LEU A 142 21.30 -7.30 7.34
N VAL A 143 22.12 -7.10 6.31
CA VAL A 143 23.18 -8.02 5.89
C VAL A 143 24.24 -8.23 6.97
N ASP A 144 24.54 -7.18 7.74
CA ASP A 144 25.46 -7.25 8.89
C ASP A 144 24.92 -8.10 10.05
N CYS A 145 23.59 -8.22 10.15
CA CYS A 145 22.93 -8.99 11.20
C CYS A 145 22.77 -10.48 10.85
N ILE A 146 23.05 -10.89 9.61
CA ILE A 146 22.89 -12.26 9.14
C ILE A 146 24.22 -13.02 9.27
N GLU A 147 24.25 -14.04 10.11
CA GLU A 147 25.38 -14.98 10.18
C GLU A 147 25.51 -15.78 8.86
N GLY A 148 26.71 -15.88 8.31
CA GLY A 148 26.95 -16.73 7.14
C GLY A 148 28.06 -16.25 6.21
N SER A 149 27.95 -16.71 4.96
CA SER A 149 28.82 -16.45 3.80
C SER A 149 28.91 -14.96 3.40
N SER A 150 29.53 -14.64 2.26
CA SER A 150 29.66 -13.27 1.77
C SER A 150 28.32 -12.54 1.61
N ASP A 151 28.36 -11.21 1.55
CA ASP A 151 27.17 -10.36 1.47
C ASP A 151 26.34 -10.63 0.21
N GLU A 152 27.00 -10.92 -0.91
CA GLU A 152 26.32 -11.30 -2.16
C GLU A 152 25.47 -12.56 -1.95
N ASN A 153 26.01 -13.57 -1.25
CA ASN A 153 25.27 -14.79 -0.95
C ASN A 153 24.10 -14.54 0.01
N LYS A 154 24.25 -13.63 0.97
CA LYS A 154 23.15 -13.28 1.90
C LYS A 154 22.02 -12.58 1.14
N ILE A 155 22.36 -11.63 0.27
CA ILE A 155 21.41 -10.91 -0.59
C ILE A 155 20.70 -11.88 -1.53
N GLU A 156 21.42 -12.78 -2.18
CA GLU A 156 20.84 -13.80 -3.05
C GLU A 156 19.88 -14.72 -2.27
N ARG A 157 20.21 -15.10 -1.04
CA ARG A 157 19.30 -15.91 -0.20
C ARG A 157 18.06 -15.14 0.25
N LEU A 158 18.18 -13.85 0.52
CA LEU A 158 17.04 -12.98 0.82
C LEU A 158 16.14 -12.82 -0.42
N HIS A 159 16.72 -12.58 -1.59
CA HIS A 159 15.99 -12.52 -2.86
C HIS A 159 15.20 -13.81 -3.11
N ASN A 160 15.83 -14.98 -2.96
CA ASN A 160 15.18 -16.29 -3.05
C ASN A 160 14.05 -16.49 -2.01
N LEU A 161 14.16 -15.89 -0.82
CA LEU A 161 13.11 -15.93 0.20
C LEU A 161 11.89 -15.11 -0.23
N PHE A 162 12.11 -13.90 -0.76
CA PHE A 162 11.06 -13.01 -1.25
C PHE A 162 10.38 -13.58 -2.50
N GLU A 163 11.13 -14.09 -3.47
CA GLU A 163 10.59 -14.75 -4.66
C GLU A 163 9.71 -15.95 -4.27
N ARG A 164 10.18 -16.77 -3.32
CA ARG A 164 9.41 -17.92 -2.82
C ARG A 164 8.14 -17.48 -2.10
N HIS A 165 8.20 -16.43 -1.28
CA HIS A 165 7.02 -15.85 -0.64
C HIS A 165 6.01 -15.37 -1.71
N GLY A 166 6.47 -14.61 -2.71
CA GLY A 166 5.65 -14.16 -3.83
C GLY A 166 4.95 -15.30 -4.57
N SER A 167 5.68 -16.38 -4.85
CA SER A 167 5.13 -17.57 -5.51
C SER A 167 4.03 -18.24 -4.68
N GLN A 168 4.23 -18.29 -3.36
CA GLN A 168 3.25 -18.84 -2.42
C GLN A 168 2.02 -17.93 -2.26
N VAL A 169 2.19 -16.61 -2.26
CA VAL A 169 1.07 -15.65 -2.26
C VAL A 169 0.25 -15.77 -3.55
N ARG A 170 0.91 -15.81 -4.73
CA ARG A 170 0.23 -16.04 -6.01
C ARG A 170 -0.56 -17.35 -6.00
N LYS A 171 0.02 -18.41 -5.47
CA LYS A 171 -0.66 -19.69 -5.30
C LYS A 171 -1.83 -19.60 -4.33
N GLY A 172 -1.69 -18.83 -3.26
CA GLY A 172 -2.77 -18.54 -2.31
C GLY A 172 -3.94 -17.79 -2.96
N ILE A 173 -3.67 -16.80 -3.82
CA ILE A 173 -4.69 -16.09 -4.61
C ILE A 173 -5.51 -17.10 -5.44
N LEU A 174 -4.83 -17.99 -6.18
CA LEU A 174 -5.50 -19.02 -6.99
C LEU A 174 -6.33 -19.98 -6.12
N ALA A 175 -5.81 -20.36 -4.95
CA ALA A 175 -6.54 -21.22 -4.02
C ALA A 175 -7.80 -20.52 -3.50
N PHE A 176 -7.73 -19.24 -3.13
CA PHE A 176 -8.92 -18.46 -2.75
C PHE A 176 -9.90 -18.30 -3.91
N GLN A 177 -9.45 -18.02 -5.13
CA GLN A 177 -10.35 -17.94 -6.29
C GLN A 177 -11.11 -19.25 -6.53
N ASN A 178 -10.44 -20.39 -6.39
CA ASN A 178 -11.07 -21.70 -6.51
C ASN A 178 -12.06 -21.96 -5.37
N GLU A 179 -11.65 -21.68 -4.14
CA GLU A 179 -12.43 -21.97 -2.93
C GLU A 179 -13.68 -21.08 -2.79
N TYR A 180 -13.62 -19.85 -3.30
CA TYR A 180 -14.71 -18.88 -3.22
C TYR A 180 -15.38 -18.64 -4.59
N ALA A 181 -15.19 -19.55 -5.54
CA ALA A 181 -15.66 -19.40 -6.92
C ALA A 181 -17.17 -19.09 -7.00
N ASP A 182 -18.00 -19.78 -6.22
CA ASP A 182 -19.45 -19.58 -6.20
C ASP A 182 -19.84 -18.17 -5.78
N ILE A 183 -19.15 -17.61 -4.77
CA ILE A 183 -19.40 -16.25 -4.28
C ILE A 183 -18.89 -15.23 -5.29
N MET A 184 -17.68 -15.42 -5.81
CA MET A 184 -17.03 -14.50 -6.73
C MET A 184 -17.76 -14.41 -8.08
N LEU A 185 -18.38 -15.49 -8.55
CA LEU A 185 -19.15 -15.49 -9.80
C LEU A 185 -20.58 -14.97 -9.63
N GLY A 186 -21.17 -15.17 -8.45
CA GLY A 186 -22.59 -14.88 -8.20
C GLY A 186 -22.89 -13.51 -7.60
N THR A 187 -21.88 -12.80 -7.07
CA THR A 187 -22.10 -11.57 -6.29
C THR A 187 -21.11 -10.46 -6.63
N LYS A 188 -21.52 -9.21 -6.44
CA LYS A 188 -20.62 -8.06 -6.54
C LYS A 188 -19.61 -8.13 -5.37
N PRO A 189 -18.31 -7.89 -5.60
CA PRO A 189 -17.33 -7.82 -4.53
C PRO A 189 -17.74 -6.82 -3.43
N SER A 190 -17.60 -7.23 -2.16
CA SER A 190 -17.69 -6.31 -1.03
C SER A 190 -16.53 -5.32 -1.08
N GLU A 191 -16.78 -4.06 -0.72
CA GLU A 191 -15.76 -3.03 -0.64
C GLU A 191 -14.59 -3.48 0.27
N ASN A 192 -13.35 -3.13 -0.10
CA ASN A 192 -12.13 -3.46 0.65
C ASN A 192 -11.80 -4.95 0.84
N SER A 193 -12.63 -5.86 0.33
CA SER A 193 -12.32 -7.29 0.31
C SER A 193 -11.16 -7.61 -0.64
N LEU A 194 -10.48 -8.74 -0.44
CA LEU A 194 -9.50 -9.26 -1.40
C LEU A 194 -10.13 -9.37 -2.79
N PHE A 195 -11.39 -9.79 -2.89
CA PHE A 195 -12.07 -9.94 -4.17
C PHE A 195 -12.17 -8.60 -4.92
N GLU A 196 -12.53 -7.52 -4.23
CA GLU A 196 -12.54 -6.17 -4.80
C GLU A 196 -11.13 -5.74 -5.20
N ILE A 197 -10.16 -5.89 -4.31
CA ILE A 197 -8.75 -5.53 -4.54
C ILE A 197 -8.15 -6.28 -5.74
N LEU A 198 -8.42 -7.58 -5.90
CA LEU A 198 -7.96 -8.35 -7.06
C LEU A 198 -8.62 -7.89 -8.37
N SER A 199 -9.85 -7.39 -8.29
CA SER A 199 -10.60 -6.89 -9.44
C SER A 199 -10.14 -5.50 -9.87
N THR A 200 -9.88 -4.60 -8.92
CA THR A 200 -9.45 -3.20 -9.16
C THR A 200 -7.94 -3.05 -9.27
N ARG A 201 -7.16 -4.05 -8.82
CA ARG A 201 -5.69 -4.16 -8.93
C ARG A 201 -4.89 -2.95 -8.41
N PRO A 202 -5.25 -2.34 -7.26
CA PRO A 202 -4.51 -1.18 -6.73
C PRO A 202 -3.07 -1.53 -6.33
N TYR A 203 -2.77 -2.82 -6.08
CA TYR A 203 -1.42 -3.30 -5.79
C TYR A 203 -0.47 -3.24 -7.00
N LEU A 204 -0.98 -3.02 -8.22
CA LEU A 204 -0.16 -2.77 -9.41
C LEU A 204 0.06 -1.27 -9.67
N GLU A 205 -0.68 -0.39 -8.99
CA GLU A 205 -0.58 1.05 -9.15
C GLU A 205 0.52 1.63 -8.27
N LYS A 206 1.18 2.69 -8.73
CA LYS A 206 2.19 3.40 -7.94
C LYS A 206 1.56 3.98 -6.66
N PRO A 207 2.20 3.89 -5.48
CA PRO A 207 1.64 4.43 -4.24
C PRO A 207 1.26 5.92 -4.36
N ALA A 208 2.12 6.71 -5.02
CA ALA A 208 1.86 8.13 -5.25
C ALA A 208 0.60 8.40 -6.10
N ARG A 209 0.24 7.51 -7.04
CA ARG A 209 -1.00 7.62 -7.81
C ARG A 209 -2.22 7.35 -6.93
N LEU A 210 -2.15 6.33 -6.06
CA LEU A 210 -3.26 6.02 -5.15
C LEU A 210 -3.56 7.21 -4.22
N VAL A 211 -2.50 7.82 -3.65
CA VAL A 211 -2.62 9.06 -2.87
C VAL A 211 -3.19 10.19 -3.71
N ALA A 212 -2.69 10.39 -4.94
CA ALA A 212 -3.16 11.45 -5.84
C ALA A 212 -4.65 11.30 -6.17
N SER A 213 -5.12 10.09 -6.47
CA SER A 213 -6.53 9.79 -6.69
C SER A 213 -7.37 10.06 -5.43
N ARG A 214 -6.88 9.68 -4.24
CA ARG A 214 -7.56 9.96 -2.97
C ARG A 214 -7.69 11.46 -2.69
N ILE A 215 -6.61 12.21 -2.89
CA ILE A 215 -6.61 13.67 -2.81
C ILE A 215 -7.58 14.26 -3.82
N SER A 216 -7.57 13.79 -5.07
CA SER A 216 -8.50 14.23 -6.11
C SER A 216 -9.95 14.10 -5.68
N ASP A 217 -10.34 12.99 -5.04
CA ASP A 217 -11.71 12.77 -4.57
C ASP A 217 -12.12 13.73 -3.44
N ILE A 218 -11.20 13.97 -2.50
CA ILE A 218 -11.39 14.97 -1.42
C ILE A 218 -11.58 16.36 -2.02
N LEU A 219 -10.70 16.75 -2.96
CA LEU A 219 -10.71 18.08 -3.56
C LEU A 219 -11.93 18.33 -4.45
N LYS A 220 -12.33 17.34 -5.25
CA LYS A 220 -13.54 17.41 -6.11
C LYS A 220 -14.81 17.67 -5.31
N THR A 221 -14.85 17.23 -4.06
CA THR A 221 -16.01 17.44 -3.18
C THR A 221 -15.87 18.75 -2.39
N SER A 222 -14.71 18.99 -1.79
CA SER A 222 -14.52 20.04 -0.78
C SER A 222 -14.25 21.42 -1.39
N VAL A 223 -13.50 21.50 -2.49
CA VAL A 223 -13.13 22.79 -3.10
C VAL A 223 -14.34 23.51 -3.70
N PRO A 224 -15.27 22.86 -4.44
CA PRO A 224 -16.49 23.54 -4.90
C PRO A 224 -17.35 24.07 -3.74
N LEU A 225 -17.43 23.33 -2.63
CA LEU A 225 -18.15 23.77 -1.43
C LEU A 225 -17.49 25.01 -0.80
N ALA A 226 -16.17 25.01 -0.67
CA ALA A 226 -15.42 26.14 -0.11
C ALA A 226 -15.61 27.45 -0.91
N PHE A 227 -15.78 27.35 -2.24
CA PHE A 227 -15.99 28.48 -3.14
C PHE A 227 -17.45 28.65 -3.61
N GLN A 228 -18.40 28.03 -2.92
CA GLN A 228 -19.81 28.08 -3.30
C GLN A 228 -20.39 29.51 -3.24
N SER A 229 -20.01 30.28 -2.22
CA SER A 229 -20.53 31.64 -1.99
C SER A 229 -19.79 32.72 -2.75
N ARG A 230 -18.55 32.45 -3.20
CA ARG A 230 -17.71 33.38 -3.97
C ARG A 230 -16.65 32.65 -4.78
N LYS A 231 -16.38 33.15 -5.98
CA LYS A 231 -15.23 32.70 -6.77
C LYS A 231 -13.90 33.09 -6.09
N PRO A 232 -12.85 32.26 -6.21
CA PRO A 232 -11.51 32.65 -5.79
C PRO A 232 -11.03 33.88 -6.58
N LYS A 233 -10.31 34.75 -5.89
CA LYS A 233 -9.71 35.98 -6.43
C LYS A 233 -8.54 35.67 -7.33
N ASN A 234 -7.72 34.69 -7.01
CA ASN A 234 -6.51 34.30 -7.76
C ASN A 234 -6.17 32.82 -7.48
N GLU A 235 -5.13 32.33 -8.14
CA GLU A 235 -4.65 30.95 -7.98
C GLU A 235 -4.17 30.67 -6.56
N ASN A 236 -3.48 31.62 -5.93
CA ASN A 236 -3.01 31.50 -4.55
C ASN A 236 -4.16 31.21 -3.58
N GLU A 237 -5.33 31.82 -3.76
CA GLU A 237 -6.48 31.56 -2.90
C GLU A 237 -7.02 30.13 -3.06
N VAL A 238 -6.93 29.54 -4.26
CA VAL A 238 -7.24 28.12 -4.47
C VAL A 238 -6.19 27.24 -3.79
N GLN A 239 -4.91 27.59 -3.94
CA GLN A 239 -3.80 26.88 -3.30
C GLN A 239 -3.92 26.89 -1.78
N ASP A 240 -4.17 28.05 -1.16
CA ASP A 240 -4.29 28.21 0.29
C ASP A 240 -5.49 27.38 0.82
N GLN A 241 -6.58 27.29 0.06
CA GLN A 241 -7.73 26.46 0.44
C GLN A 241 -7.42 24.96 0.36
N ILE A 242 -6.69 24.53 -0.69
CA ILE A 242 -6.23 23.14 -0.82
C ILE A 242 -5.23 22.83 0.30
N GLU A 243 -4.33 23.74 0.64
CA GLU A 243 -3.38 23.61 1.75
C GLU A 243 -4.09 23.40 3.08
N ALA A 244 -5.11 24.21 3.36
CA ALA A 244 -5.93 24.07 4.56
C ALA A 244 -6.62 22.70 4.63
N LEU A 245 -7.21 22.23 3.52
CA LEU A 245 -7.88 20.93 3.45
C LEU A 245 -6.89 19.76 3.63
N LEU A 246 -5.74 19.82 2.96
CA LEU A 246 -4.74 18.77 3.06
C LEU A 246 -4.10 18.70 4.44
N ASN A 247 -3.90 19.84 5.12
CA ASN A 247 -3.38 19.85 6.49
C ASN A 247 -4.34 19.16 7.47
N ASP A 248 -5.65 19.28 7.26
CA ASP A 248 -6.66 18.58 8.07
C ASP A 248 -6.65 17.04 7.81
N GLU A 249 -6.44 16.65 6.56
CA GLU A 249 -6.44 15.24 6.12
C GLU A 249 -5.06 14.56 6.22
N THR A 250 -3.99 15.31 6.50
CA THR A 250 -2.60 14.83 6.46
C THR A 250 -2.38 13.59 7.31
N TYR A 251 -2.90 13.59 8.53
CA TYR A 251 -2.74 12.46 9.44
C TYR A 251 -3.38 11.18 8.87
N GLN A 252 -4.57 11.29 8.28
CA GLN A 252 -5.29 10.15 7.71
C GLN A 252 -4.55 9.62 6.48
N LEU A 253 -4.13 10.52 5.59
CA LEU A 253 -3.38 10.17 4.37
C LEU A 253 -2.02 9.54 4.68
N GLN A 254 -1.30 10.05 5.68
CA GLN A 254 0.00 9.47 6.10
C GLN A 254 -0.16 8.09 6.74
N ARG A 255 -1.29 7.79 7.40
CA ARG A 255 -1.56 6.44 7.91
C ARG A 255 -1.89 5.46 6.80
N GLU A 256 -2.64 5.91 5.79
CA GLU A 256 -3.03 5.06 4.66
C GLU A 256 -1.88 4.86 3.67
N TYR A 257 -0.98 5.84 3.54
CA TYR A 257 0.14 5.84 2.60
C TYR A 257 1.45 6.31 3.27
N PRO A 258 1.99 5.55 4.24
CA PRO A 258 3.10 5.99 5.10
C PRO A 258 4.42 6.20 4.35
N TYR A 259 4.57 5.60 3.17
CA TYR A 259 5.78 5.68 2.36
C TYR A 259 5.74 6.79 1.31
N VAL A 260 4.63 7.54 1.19
CA VAL A 260 4.49 8.64 0.22
C VAL A 260 4.57 9.97 0.95
N GLN A 261 5.60 10.74 0.62
CA GLN A 261 5.66 12.15 1.02
C GLN A 261 4.92 12.97 -0.03
N PHE A 262 4.05 13.88 0.40
CA PHE A 262 3.36 14.78 -0.50
C PHE A 262 3.41 16.23 -0.03
N ALA A 263 3.49 17.16 -0.98
CA ALA A 263 3.55 18.58 -0.70
C ALA A 263 2.87 19.42 -1.80
N LEU A 264 2.31 20.56 -1.38
CA LEU A 264 1.94 21.63 -2.31
C LEU A 264 3.21 22.36 -2.75
N ALA A 265 3.31 22.63 -4.04
CA ALA A 265 4.51 23.18 -4.65
C ALA A 265 4.87 24.59 -4.14
N ARG A 266 5.72 24.66 -3.11
CA ARG A 266 6.44 25.88 -2.72
C ARG A 266 7.94 25.67 -2.58
N THR A 267 8.39 24.47 -2.19
CA THR A 267 9.81 24.09 -2.08
C THR A 267 9.97 22.58 -2.24
N VAL A 268 10.95 22.13 -3.04
CA VAL A 268 11.36 20.71 -3.12
C VAL A 268 12.24 20.38 -1.91
N PRO A 269 11.88 19.42 -1.04
CA PRO A 269 12.71 19.07 0.11
C PRO A 269 14.02 18.40 -0.31
N ASP A 270 15.16 18.80 0.29
CA ASP A 270 16.49 18.27 -0.03
C ASP A 270 16.63 16.74 0.21
N PHE A 271 15.72 16.13 0.98
CA PHE A 271 15.72 14.71 1.35
C PHE A 271 14.70 13.85 0.57
N SER A 272 14.12 14.35 -0.52
CA SER A 272 13.12 13.61 -1.33
C SER A 272 13.71 12.46 -2.17
N GLY A 273 14.98 12.10 -1.96
CA GLY A 273 15.73 11.18 -2.83
C GLY A 273 15.32 9.70 -2.75
N ASN A 274 14.76 9.25 -1.62
CA ASN A 274 14.58 7.81 -1.35
C ASN A 274 13.11 7.39 -1.13
N SER A 275 12.12 8.26 -1.39
CA SER A 275 10.69 7.91 -1.27
C SER A 275 9.88 8.45 -2.44
N PRO A 276 8.85 7.71 -2.92
CA PRO A 276 7.97 8.23 -3.95
C PRO A 276 7.33 9.53 -3.46
N SER A 277 7.70 10.63 -4.09
CA SER A 277 7.23 11.96 -3.74
C SER A 277 6.10 12.37 -4.66
N LEU A 278 4.99 12.83 -4.08
CA LEU A 278 3.85 13.39 -4.78
C LEU A 278 3.87 14.92 -4.66
N PHE A 279 3.95 15.62 -5.79
CA PHE A 279 3.81 17.08 -5.82
C PHE A 279 2.45 17.47 -6.38
N ILE A 280 1.87 18.51 -5.80
CA ILE A 280 0.56 19.03 -6.20
C ILE A 280 0.76 20.40 -6.86
N GLU A 281 0.45 20.46 -8.16
CA GLU A 281 0.47 21.68 -8.97
C GLU A 281 -0.95 22.17 -9.17
N VAL A 282 -1.23 23.44 -8.89
CA VAL A 282 -2.59 23.99 -8.95
C VAL A 282 -2.66 25.05 -10.03
N LYS A 283 -3.62 24.94 -10.95
CA LYS A 283 -3.94 25.98 -11.94
C LYS A 283 -5.37 26.44 -11.86
N TYR A 284 -5.57 27.75 -11.86
CA TYR A 284 -6.90 28.36 -11.91
C TYR A 284 -7.20 29.01 -13.26
N LEU A 285 -8.11 28.39 -14.04
CA LEU A 285 -8.53 28.89 -15.34
C LEU A 285 -9.56 30.02 -15.24
N ARG A 286 -9.08 31.26 -15.04
CA ARG A 286 -9.94 32.45 -14.88
C ARG A 286 -9.83 33.48 -16.00
N GLY A 287 -10.86 34.31 -16.17
CA GLY A 287 -10.82 35.48 -17.05
C GLY A 287 -10.46 35.15 -18.50
N LYS A 288 -9.41 35.76 -19.05
CA LYS A 288 -8.95 35.51 -20.43
C LYS A 288 -7.95 34.34 -20.58
N ILE A 289 -7.56 33.69 -19.49
CA ILE A 289 -6.63 32.55 -19.56
C ILE A 289 -7.32 31.45 -20.36
N SER A 290 -6.69 31.07 -21.47
CA SER A 290 -7.15 30.01 -22.35
C SER A 290 -6.53 28.67 -21.95
N PRO A 291 -7.15 27.53 -22.29
CA PRO A 291 -6.54 26.21 -22.07
C PRO A 291 -5.14 26.09 -22.69
N SER A 292 -4.90 26.72 -23.84
CA SER A 292 -3.58 26.70 -24.48
C SER A 292 -2.51 27.47 -23.68
N GLN A 293 -2.91 28.56 -23.01
CA GLN A 293 -1.99 29.30 -22.15
C GLN A 293 -1.66 28.49 -20.90
N ALA A 294 -2.67 27.87 -20.28
CA ALA A 294 -2.47 26.99 -19.13
C ALA A 294 -1.57 25.79 -19.47
N ASN A 295 -1.73 25.19 -20.65
CA ASN A 295 -0.84 24.13 -21.11
C ASN A 295 0.61 24.58 -21.17
N LYS A 296 0.87 25.78 -21.70
CA LYS A 296 2.23 26.32 -21.79
C LYS A 296 2.84 26.54 -20.40
N GLU A 297 2.08 27.15 -19.49
CA GLU A 297 2.51 27.39 -18.11
C GLU A 297 2.80 26.06 -17.39
N LEU A 298 1.93 25.06 -17.53
CA LEU A 298 2.13 23.72 -16.98
C LEU A 298 3.38 23.04 -17.54
N SER A 299 3.62 23.10 -18.85
CA SER A 299 4.82 22.52 -19.45
C SER A 299 6.11 23.16 -18.91
N GLU A 300 6.10 24.47 -18.65
CA GLU A 300 7.22 25.17 -18.02
C GLU A 300 7.39 24.73 -16.56
N ASP A 301 6.31 24.61 -15.79
CA ASP A 301 6.35 24.20 -14.39
C ASP A 301 6.81 22.75 -14.21
N PHE A 302 6.43 21.86 -15.12
CA PHE A 302 6.82 20.44 -15.08
C PHE A 302 8.33 20.22 -15.07
N THR A 303 9.11 21.15 -15.66
CA THR A 303 10.58 21.09 -15.69
C THR A 303 11.23 21.34 -14.33
N LYS A 304 10.48 21.88 -13.35
CA LYS A 304 10.98 22.23 -12.03
C LYS A 304 11.00 21.04 -11.06
N TYR A 305 10.31 19.96 -11.39
CA TYR A 305 10.16 18.78 -10.53
C TYR A 305 11.12 17.66 -10.95
N PRO A 306 11.62 16.85 -10.00
CA PRO A 306 12.40 15.64 -10.32
C PRO A 306 11.64 14.72 -11.29
N ASN A 307 12.36 14.00 -12.15
CA ASN A 307 11.74 13.15 -13.17
C ASN A 307 11.01 11.95 -12.56
N GLU A 308 11.49 11.46 -11.43
CA GLU A 308 10.99 10.30 -10.70
C GLU A 308 9.75 10.64 -9.86
N ALA A 309 9.45 11.94 -9.69
CA ALA A 309 8.34 12.41 -8.88
C ALA A 309 7.00 12.30 -9.61
N PHE A 310 5.96 11.94 -8.86
CA PHE A 310 4.59 11.91 -9.36
C PHE A 310 3.95 13.29 -9.22
N LEU A 311 3.26 13.79 -10.26
CA LEU A 311 2.55 15.07 -10.20
C LEU A 311 1.03 14.89 -10.18
N LEU A 312 0.36 15.47 -9.19
CA LEU A 312 -1.08 15.72 -9.23
C LEU A 312 -1.32 17.15 -9.70
N VAL A 313 -1.91 17.30 -10.89
CA VAL A 313 -2.28 18.61 -11.45
C VAL A 313 -3.74 18.91 -11.16
N VAL A 314 -4.00 19.87 -10.28
CA VAL A 314 -5.34 20.33 -9.94
C VAL A 314 -5.72 21.50 -10.84
N ILE A 315 -6.70 21.28 -11.72
CA ILE A 315 -7.25 22.32 -12.59
C ILE A 315 -8.58 22.79 -12.01
N TYR A 316 -8.59 23.97 -11.39
CA TYR A 316 -9.83 24.64 -11.01
C TYR A 316 -10.37 25.41 -12.22
N ASP A 317 -11.46 24.91 -12.81
CA ASP A 317 -12.06 25.43 -14.03
C ASP A 317 -13.59 25.51 -13.91
N PRO A 318 -14.09 26.47 -13.10
CA PRO A 318 -15.52 26.63 -12.83
C PRO A 318 -16.32 27.13 -14.03
N GLU A 319 -15.63 27.62 -15.07
CA GLU A 319 -16.25 28.11 -16.31
C GLU A 319 -16.20 27.06 -17.43
N ARG A 320 -15.72 25.85 -17.13
CA ARG A 320 -15.61 24.72 -18.07
C ARG A 320 -14.93 25.11 -19.38
N LYS A 321 -13.84 25.85 -19.28
CA LYS A 321 -13.01 26.27 -20.41
C LYS A 321 -12.31 25.08 -21.08
N VAL A 322 -11.89 24.09 -20.29
CA VAL A 322 -11.44 22.79 -20.80
C VAL A 322 -12.69 21.99 -21.15
N LYS A 323 -12.90 21.80 -22.45
CA LYS A 323 -14.07 21.07 -22.98
C LYS A 323 -13.91 19.56 -22.90
N ASN A 324 -12.67 19.07 -22.98
CA ASN A 324 -12.35 17.65 -23.00
C ASN A 324 -11.10 17.41 -22.15
N ASP A 325 -11.34 16.89 -20.96
CA ASP A 325 -10.35 16.71 -19.89
C ASP A 325 -9.31 15.66 -20.30
N MET A 326 -9.76 14.54 -20.88
CA MET A 326 -8.86 13.49 -21.39
C MET A 326 -7.93 14.00 -22.49
N LYS A 327 -8.44 14.83 -23.41
CA LYS A 327 -7.59 15.41 -24.46
C LYS A 327 -6.57 16.40 -23.89
N PHE A 328 -6.93 17.10 -22.82
CA PHE A 328 -6.04 18.06 -22.17
C PHE A 328 -4.92 17.37 -21.41
N SER A 329 -5.21 16.30 -20.67
CA SER A 329 -4.23 15.61 -19.83
C SER A 329 -3.30 14.65 -20.60
N LYS A 330 -3.79 14.04 -21.68
CA LYS A 330 -3.09 12.97 -22.41
C LYS A 330 -1.65 13.30 -22.82
N ASP A 331 -1.40 14.53 -23.28
CA ASP A 331 -0.07 14.94 -23.75
C ASP A 331 0.94 14.99 -22.58
N PHE A 332 0.47 15.29 -21.36
CA PHE A 332 1.31 15.34 -20.16
C PHE A 332 1.56 13.94 -19.57
N GLU A 333 0.51 13.11 -19.54
CA GLU A 333 0.57 11.73 -19.04
C GLU A 333 1.51 10.84 -19.87
N GLN A 334 1.80 11.22 -21.12
CA GLN A 334 2.79 10.55 -21.97
C GLN A 334 4.23 10.95 -21.67
N ILE A 335 4.45 12.11 -21.05
CA ILE A 335 5.78 12.67 -20.81
C ILE A 335 6.31 12.23 -19.45
N ARG A 336 5.44 12.17 -18.43
CA ARG A 336 5.81 11.79 -17.06
C ARG A 336 4.64 11.20 -16.29
N ASP A 337 4.95 10.58 -15.16
CA ASP A 337 3.94 10.13 -14.21
C ASP A 337 3.18 11.32 -13.60
N CYS A 338 1.93 11.46 -14.00
CA CYS A 338 1.03 12.47 -13.45
C CYS A 338 -0.43 12.04 -13.50
N GLU A 339 -1.28 12.77 -12.77
CA GLU A 339 -2.74 12.66 -12.77
C GLU A 339 -3.35 14.07 -12.79
N PHE A 340 -4.48 14.24 -13.48
CA PHE A 340 -5.20 15.52 -13.53
C PHE A 340 -6.53 15.47 -12.76
N CYS A 341 -6.68 16.38 -11.81
CA CYS A 341 -7.91 16.60 -11.06
C CYS A 341 -8.62 17.87 -11.55
N PHE A 342 -9.67 17.70 -12.36
CA PHE A 342 -10.50 18.82 -12.80
C PHE A 342 -11.62 19.09 -11.77
N ILE A 343 -11.65 20.31 -11.25
CA ILE A 343 -12.63 20.79 -10.28
C ILE A 343 -13.51 21.84 -10.96
N ARG A 344 -14.83 21.71 -10.82
CA ARG A 344 -15.85 22.48 -11.53
C ARG A 344 -16.66 23.36 -10.60
#